data_AF-A0A419H9T4-F1
#
_entry.id   AF-A0A419H9T4-F1
#
_cell.length_a   1.000
_cell.length_b   1.000
_cell.length_c   1.000
_cell.angle_alpha   90.00
_cell.angle_beta   90.00
_cell.angle_gamma   90.00
#
_symmetry.space_group_name_H-M   'P 1'
#
loop_
_entity.id
_entity.type
_entity.pdbx_description
1 polymer ?
#
loop_
_entity_poly.entity_id
_entity_poly.type
_entity_poly.pdbx_seq_one_letter_code
_entity_poly.pdbx_strand_id
1 'polypeptide(L)'
;MRTKLFLIVFFAIAFGATLRAQSDYEKTQNFKARYQQLETAIKNATSLDECNTISENIAMLKSEFLADKGLLDNSLYPENFESSFSKIERAVEIRKGDFTQITELTTEVGTLKDKISTISQENQGLIAQIRTLQIRSAKDAQTIASLQKLVAQLKANIQQRDELVRGIVDSLLAQFVQLPGGLNEAEKQNIYTKVDAGNLFYNIERTIADNVQFMKVTQMTPADLGEMKKQYKDFNKVWRQIGPKLAEVYLNRKDKTAQIANIDAMFADWNIRVNDEMWGQVNKLFREKKIAMLQFKSGEQFVNSVESFVGDEIKNLGVKSGGESENIYNAFTDSVYFRVVEPVWIPILIENNMMTDANKDSIDSHIAKWKEKVAPGSSLNWVYIGGGAVIVFLVIAFFMKGRKKHVVRYDEKKEDAL
;
A
#
# COMPACT_ATOMS: atom_id res chain seq x y z
N MET A 1 3.16 -28.35 -31.10
CA MET A 1 3.21 -27.30 -32.13
C MET A 1 2.88 -27.79 -33.55
N ARG A 2 3.12 -29.05 -33.95
CA ARG A 2 2.84 -29.52 -35.32
C ARG A 2 1.36 -29.80 -35.64
N THR A 3 0.49 -30.01 -34.67
CA THR A 3 -0.93 -30.34 -34.90
C THR A 3 -1.86 -29.13 -35.06
N LYS A 4 -1.44 -27.92 -34.65
CA LYS A 4 -2.24 -26.69 -34.81
C LYS A 4 -2.00 -25.97 -36.13
N LEU A 5 -0.84 -26.18 -36.77
CA LEU A 5 -0.55 -25.65 -38.11
C LEU A 5 -1.37 -26.35 -39.21
N PHE A 6 -1.84 -27.58 -38.97
CA PHE A 6 -2.62 -28.35 -39.93
C PHE A 6 -4.08 -27.90 -40.09
N LEU A 7 -4.63 -27.15 -39.12
CA LEU A 7 -5.97 -26.56 -39.23
C LEU A 7 -6.00 -25.28 -40.07
N ILE A 8 -4.86 -24.59 -40.20
CA ILE A 8 -4.74 -23.31 -40.90
C ILE A 8 -4.50 -23.52 -42.41
N VAL A 9 -3.83 -24.60 -42.80
CA VAL A 9 -3.54 -24.89 -44.23
C VAL A 9 -4.71 -25.59 -44.93
N PHE A 10 -5.59 -26.28 -44.20
CA PHE A 10 -6.82 -26.83 -44.79
C PHE A 10 -7.87 -25.74 -45.10
N PHE A 11 -7.67 -24.52 -44.60
CA PHE A 11 -8.60 -23.40 -44.73
C PHE A 11 -8.49 -22.66 -46.07
N ALA A 12 -7.36 -22.79 -46.79
CA ALA A 12 -7.11 -22.06 -48.03
C ALA A 12 -7.55 -22.80 -49.32
N ILE A 13 -7.82 -24.11 -49.27
CA ILE A 13 -7.99 -24.94 -50.49
C ILE A 13 -9.46 -25.34 -50.75
N ALA A 14 -10.40 -25.07 -49.84
CA ALA A 14 -11.82 -25.41 -50.04
C ALA A 14 -12.65 -24.31 -50.76
N PHE A 15 -12.03 -23.24 -51.26
CA PHE A 15 -12.73 -22.10 -51.89
C PHE A 15 -12.83 -22.19 -53.44
N GLY A 16 -12.56 -23.35 -54.03
CA GLY A 16 -12.68 -23.58 -55.46
C GLY A 16 -14.08 -24.01 -55.89
N ALA A 17 -14.89 -23.04 -56.34
CA ALA A 17 -16.04 -23.20 -57.24
C ALA A 17 -17.23 -24.08 -56.79
N THR A 18 -18.17 -23.47 -56.04
CA THR A 18 -19.59 -23.86 -56.10
C THR A 18 -20.48 -22.63 -56.30
N LEU A 19 -20.44 -22.04 -57.51
CA LEU A 19 -21.53 -21.19 -58.00
C LEU A 19 -22.69 -22.09 -58.43
N ARG A 20 -23.49 -22.55 -57.46
CA ARG A 20 -24.83 -23.12 -57.72
C ARG A 20 -25.79 -22.58 -56.67
N ALA A 21 -26.99 -22.26 -57.15
CA ALA A 21 -28.08 -21.62 -56.43
C ALA A 21 -28.25 -22.15 -54.99
N GLN A 22 -27.66 -21.45 -54.03
CA GLN A 22 -28.03 -21.58 -52.63
C GLN A 22 -29.38 -20.91 -52.43
N SER A 23 -30.25 -21.56 -51.67
CA SER A 23 -31.50 -20.90 -51.26
C SER A 23 -31.19 -19.68 -50.38
N ASP A 24 -32.09 -18.69 -50.37
CA ASP A 24 -32.00 -17.53 -49.49
C ASP A 24 -31.85 -17.94 -48.01
N TYR A 25 -32.45 -19.06 -47.62
CA TYR A 25 -32.27 -19.65 -46.30
C TYR A 25 -30.83 -20.13 -46.06
N GLU A 26 -30.23 -20.86 -47.00
CA GLU A 26 -28.85 -21.35 -46.90
C GLU A 26 -27.84 -20.20 -46.83
N LYS A 27 -28.04 -19.15 -47.65
CA LYS A 27 -27.20 -17.94 -47.61
C LYS A 27 -27.26 -17.25 -46.25
N THR A 28 -28.47 -17.11 -45.71
CA THR A 28 -28.70 -16.52 -44.38
C THR A 28 -28.04 -17.33 -43.28
N GLN A 29 -28.19 -18.66 -43.30
CA GLN A 29 -27.58 -19.54 -42.29
C GLN A 29 -26.06 -19.54 -42.39
N ASN A 30 -25.50 -19.52 -43.60
CA ASN A 30 -24.06 -19.43 -43.83
C ASN A 30 -23.49 -18.12 -43.25
N PHE A 31 -24.14 -16.99 -43.55
CA PHE A 31 -23.78 -15.69 -42.97
C PHE A 31 -23.80 -15.75 -41.44
N LYS A 32 -24.91 -16.20 -40.83
CA LYS A 32 -25.06 -16.26 -39.37
C LYS A 32 -23.99 -17.13 -38.71
N ALA A 33 -23.69 -18.29 -39.29
CA ALA A 33 -22.66 -19.19 -38.78
C ALA A 33 -21.26 -18.54 -38.82
N ARG A 34 -20.88 -17.92 -39.95
CA ARG A 34 -19.56 -17.28 -40.11
C ARG A 34 -19.43 -16.01 -39.28
N TYR A 35 -20.51 -15.24 -39.16
CA TYR A 35 -20.57 -14.08 -38.27
C TYR A 35 -20.34 -14.49 -36.81
N GLN A 36 -21.02 -15.56 -36.35
CA GLN A 36 -20.87 -16.07 -34.99
C GLN A 36 -19.47 -16.66 -34.73
N GLN A 37 -18.85 -17.26 -35.76
CA GLN A 37 -17.45 -17.68 -35.71
C GLN A 37 -16.50 -16.49 -35.54
N LEU A 38 -16.74 -15.37 -36.24
CA LEU A 38 -15.95 -14.14 -36.07
C LEU A 38 -16.15 -13.54 -34.66
N GLU A 39 -17.38 -13.49 -34.14
CA GLU A 39 -17.61 -13.04 -32.76
C GLU A 39 -16.84 -13.90 -31.74
N THR A 40 -16.81 -15.22 -31.96
CA THR A 40 -16.08 -16.15 -31.11
C THR A 40 -14.57 -15.97 -31.27
N ALA A 41 -14.08 -15.75 -32.49
CA ALA A 41 -12.68 -15.50 -32.78
C ALA A 41 -12.20 -14.19 -32.14
N ILE A 42 -13.00 -13.11 -32.18
CA ILE A 42 -12.68 -11.84 -31.50
C ILE A 42 -12.52 -12.06 -29.99
N LYS A 43 -13.47 -12.76 -29.37
CA LYS A 43 -13.42 -13.06 -27.92
C LYS A 43 -12.22 -13.91 -27.52
N ASN A 44 -11.82 -14.82 -28.39
CA ASN A 44 -10.73 -15.77 -28.14
C ASN A 44 -9.38 -15.30 -28.69
N ALA A 45 -9.31 -14.15 -29.35
CA ALA A 45 -8.07 -13.62 -29.90
C ALA A 45 -7.05 -13.41 -28.78
N THR A 46 -5.83 -13.84 -29.03
CA THR A 46 -4.73 -13.88 -28.06
C THR A 46 -3.60 -12.91 -28.41
N SER A 47 -3.62 -12.31 -29.59
CA SER A 47 -2.59 -11.36 -30.04
C SER A 47 -3.13 -10.30 -30.99
N LEU A 48 -2.36 -9.22 -31.14
CA LEU A 48 -2.63 -8.17 -32.12
C LEU A 48 -2.65 -8.71 -33.56
N ASP A 49 -1.76 -9.65 -33.89
CA ASP A 49 -1.70 -10.29 -35.21
C ASP A 49 -2.96 -11.12 -35.51
N GLU A 50 -3.47 -11.85 -34.51
CA GLU A 50 -4.75 -12.55 -34.63
C GLU A 50 -5.90 -11.57 -34.83
N CYS A 51 -5.91 -10.43 -34.12
CA CYS A 51 -6.91 -9.38 -34.34
C CYS A 51 -6.83 -8.76 -35.75
N ASN A 52 -5.63 -8.54 -36.28
CA ASN A 52 -5.43 -8.05 -37.65
C ASN A 52 -5.97 -9.07 -38.67
N THR A 53 -5.67 -10.35 -38.48
CA THR A 53 -6.20 -11.45 -39.30
C THR A 53 -7.73 -11.51 -39.23
N ILE A 54 -8.32 -11.30 -38.04
CA ILE A 54 -9.78 -11.24 -37.87
C ILE A 54 -10.37 -10.04 -38.60
N SER A 55 -9.73 -8.86 -38.55
CA SER A 55 -10.17 -7.68 -39.32
C SER A 55 -10.19 -7.95 -40.82
N GLU A 56 -9.18 -8.65 -41.35
CA GLU A 56 -9.15 -9.07 -42.76
C GLU A 56 -10.30 -10.03 -43.07
N ASN A 57 -10.56 -11.00 -42.19
CA ASN A 57 -11.68 -11.95 -42.36
C ASN A 57 -13.05 -11.26 -42.29
N ILE A 58 -13.21 -10.24 -41.44
CA ILE A 58 -14.42 -9.40 -41.39
C ILE A 58 -14.62 -8.69 -42.73
N ALA A 59 -13.56 -8.07 -43.27
CA ALA A 59 -13.62 -7.38 -44.57
C ALA A 59 -13.96 -8.33 -45.72
N MET A 60 -13.37 -9.54 -45.73
CA MET A 60 -13.70 -10.58 -46.71
C MET A 60 -15.15 -11.02 -46.62
N LEU A 61 -15.67 -11.31 -45.42
CA LEU A 61 -17.06 -11.71 -45.22
C LEU A 61 -18.03 -10.60 -45.67
N LYS A 62 -17.70 -9.33 -45.36
CA LYS A 62 -18.49 -8.17 -45.79
C LYS A 62 -18.55 -8.05 -47.31
N SER A 63 -17.41 -8.24 -47.98
CA SER A 63 -17.36 -8.23 -49.45
C SER A 63 -18.13 -9.39 -50.08
N GLU A 64 -18.09 -10.57 -49.48
CA GLU A 64 -18.74 -11.78 -49.99
C GLU A 64 -20.27 -11.68 -49.96
N PHE A 65 -20.83 -11.15 -48.87
CA PHE A 65 -22.29 -11.04 -48.67
C PHE A 65 -22.88 -9.68 -49.07
N LEU A 66 -22.09 -8.77 -49.66
CA LEU A 66 -22.54 -7.44 -50.05
C LEU A 66 -23.72 -7.49 -51.02
N ALA A 67 -23.70 -8.44 -51.97
CA ALA A 67 -24.77 -8.62 -52.95
C ALA A 67 -26.08 -9.13 -52.32
N ASP A 68 -26.00 -9.79 -51.16
CA ASP A 68 -27.14 -10.36 -50.43
C ASP A 68 -27.65 -9.44 -49.31
N LYS A 69 -27.18 -8.18 -49.25
CA LYS A 69 -27.53 -7.20 -48.20
C LYS A 69 -29.04 -7.09 -47.94
N GLY A 70 -29.85 -6.95 -49.00
CA GLY A 70 -31.31 -6.80 -48.85
C GLY A 70 -32.00 -8.03 -48.25
N LEU A 71 -31.47 -9.23 -48.52
CA LEU A 71 -31.94 -10.46 -47.89
C LEU A 71 -31.57 -10.48 -46.40
N LEU A 72 -30.31 -10.13 -46.09
CA LEU A 72 -29.77 -10.16 -44.74
C LEU A 72 -30.41 -9.10 -43.83
N ASP A 73 -30.69 -7.90 -44.34
CA ASP A 73 -31.37 -6.82 -43.60
C ASP A 73 -32.73 -7.28 -43.04
N ASN A 74 -33.46 -8.12 -43.80
CA ASN A 74 -34.73 -8.70 -43.34
C ASN A 74 -34.53 -9.84 -42.32
N SER A 75 -33.46 -10.62 -42.46
CA SER A 75 -33.23 -11.83 -41.64
C SER A 75 -32.56 -11.57 -40.29
N LEU A 76 -31.94 -10.40 -40.13
CA LEU A 76 -31.11 -10.02 -38.98
C LEU A 76 -31.85 -9.13 -37.96
N TYR A 77 -33.13 -8.84 -38.19
CA TYR A 77 -33.92 -7.94 -37.35
C TYR A 77 -33.84 -8.29 -35.85
N PRO A 78 -33.66 -7.30 -34.94
CA PRO A 78 -33.68 -5.85 -35.20
C PRO A 78 -32.37 -5.26 -35.73
N GLU A 79 -31.31 -6.07 -35.85
CA GLU A 79 -30.06 -5.66 -36.51
C GLU A 79 -30.20 -5.74 -38.04
N ASN A 80 -29.24 -5.19 -38.77
CA ASN A 80 -29.18 -5.23 -40.24
C ASN A 80 -27.74 -5.52 -40.68
N PHE A 81 -27.50 -5.64 -41.99
CA PHE A 81 -26.19 -5.97 -42.53
C PHE A 81 -25.10 -4.99 -42.04
N GLU A 82 -25.35 -3.69 -42.15
CA GLU A 82 -24.37 -2.66 -41.78
C GLU A 82 -24.13 -2.60 -40.27
N SER A 83 -25.18 -2.70 -39.46
CA SER A 83 -25.05 -2.64 -38.00
C SER A 83 -24.36 -3.88 -37.44
N SER A 84 -24.58 -5.05 -38.05
CA SER A 84 -23.88 -6.29 -37.71
C SER A 84 -22.38 -6.15 -37.96
N PHE A 85 -21.97 -5.68 -39.14
CA PHE A 85 -20.54 -5.45 -39.42
C PHE A 85 -19.94 -4.36 -38.52
N SER A 86 -20.64 -3.25 -38.32
CA SER A 86 -20.19 -2.18 -37.42
C SER A 86 -19.92 -2.69 -36.00
N LYS A 87 -20.71 -3.66 -35.52
CA LYS A 87 -20.58 -4.26 -34.20
C LYS A 87 -19.30 -5.08 -34.06
N ILE A 88 -19.01 -5.98 -35.01
CA ILE A 88 -17.80 -6.81 -34.98
C ILE A 88 -16.54 -6.03 -35.34
N GLU A 89 -16.64 -5.04 -36.24
CA GLU A 89 -15.55 -4.09 -36.54
C GLU A 89 -15.17 -3.29 -35.28
N ARG A 90 -16.16 -2.76 -34.56
CA ARG A 90 -15.91 -2.07 -33.28
C ARG A 90 -15.34 -3.01 -32.22
N ALA A 91 -15.83 -4.24 -32.13
CA ALA A 91 -15.37 -5.21 -31.16
C ALA A 91 -13.90 -5.60 -31.40
N VAL A 92 -13.49 -5.80 -32.66
CA VAL A 92 -12.08 -6.11 -32.97
C VAL A 92 -11.17 -4.91 -32.74
N GLU A 93 -11.61 -3.68 -33.02
CA GLU A 93 -10.80 -2.47 -32.75
C GLU A 93 -10.62 -2.22 -31.25
N ILE A 94 -11.66 -2.40 -30.43
CA ILE A 94 -11.53 -2.38 -28.96
C ILE A 94 -10.48 -3.41 -28.52
N ARG A 95 -10.58 -4.62 -29.05
CA ARG A 95 -9.66 -5.71 -28.72
C ARG A 95 -8.20 -5.43 -29.12
N LYS A 96 -7.97 -4.77 -30.26
CA LYS A 96 -6.62 -4.30 -30.66
C LYS A 96 -6.09 -3.23 -29.71
N GLY A 97 -6.97 -2.33 -29.26
CA GLY A 97 -6.67 -1.34 -28.23
C GLY A 97 -6.13 -2.00 -26.95
N ASP A 98 -6.81 -3.02 -26.46
CA ASP A 98 -6.39 -3.77 -25.26
C ASP A 98 -4.97 -4.35 -25.41
N PHE A 99 -4.66 -4.96 -26.57
CA PHE A 99 -3.33 -5.56 -26.80
C PHE A 99 -2.20 -4.52 -26.93
N THR A 100 -2.50 -3.36 -27.51
CA THR A 100 -1.54 -2.24 -27.59
C THR A 100 -1.21 -1.73 -26.19
N GLN A 101 -2.24 -1.49 -25.37
CA GLN A 101 -2.09 -1.04 -23.98
C GLN A 101 -1.31 -2.06 -23.14
N ILE A 102 -1.59 -3.35 -23.27
CA ILE A 102 -0.83 -4.42 -22.59
C ILE A 102 0.65 -4.36 -22.96
N THR A 103 0.98 -4.08 -24.22
CA THR A 103 2.37 -4.05 -24.71
C THR A 103 3.13 -2.83 -24.16
N GLU A 104 2.49 -1.66 -24.13
CA GLU A 104 3.04 -0.45 -23.53
C GLU A 104 3.33 -0.65 -22.03
N LEU A 105 2.34 -1.15 -21.29
CA LEU A 105 2.48 -1.39 -19.85
C LEU A 105 3.50 -2.50 -19.55
N THR A 106 3.60 -3.54 -20.39
CA THR A 106 4.67 -4.56 -20.26
C THR A 106 6.05 -3.93 -20.41
N THR A 107 6.22 -3.02 -21.37
CA THR A 107 7.49 -2.32 -21.62
C THR A 107 7.85 -1.39 -20.45
N GLU A 108 6.85 -0.68 -19.91
CA GLU A 108 7.01 0.16 -18.73
C GLU A 108 7.45 -0.68 -17.51
N VAL A 109 6.73 -1.78 -17.22
CA VAL A 109 7.06 -2.71 -16.13
C VAL A 109 8.47 -3.28 -16.28
N GLY A 110 8.87 -3.65 -17.51
CA GLY A 110 10.24 -4.09 -17.82
C GLY A 110 11.29 -3.02 -17.49
N THR A 111 11.05 -1.79 -17.91
CA THR A 111 11.95 -0.66 -17.64
C THR A 111 12.07 -0.36 -16.14
N LEU A 112 10.93 -0.39 -15.41
CA LEU A 112 10.92 -0.19 -13.96
C LEU A 112 11.67 -1.31 -13.23
N LYS A 113 11.53 -2.56 -13.70
CA LYS A 113 12.25 -3.73 -13.18
C LYS A 113 13.77 -3.57 -13.34
N ASP A 114 14.25 -3.13 -14.50
CA ASP A 114 15.69 -2.95 -14.73
C ASP A 114 16.28 -1.88 -13.81
N LYS A 115 15.53 -0.78 -13.57
CA LYS A 115 15.91 0.25 -12.60
C LYS A 115 15.95 -0.31 -11.16
N ILE A 116 14.97 -1.12 -10.76
CA ILE A 116 14.95 -1.77 -9.44
C ILE A 116 16.16 -2.69 -9.26
N SER A 117 16.51 -3.47 -10.29
CA SER A 117 17.67 -4.37 -10.26
C SER A 117 18.97 -3.58 -10.04
N THR A 118 19.15 -2.49 -10.78
CA THR A 118 20.32 -1.60 -10.67
C THR A 118 20.43 -1.01 -9.26
N ILE A 119 19.35 -0.40 -8.76
CA ILE A 119 19.31 0.20 -7.42
C ILE A 119 19.54 -0.88 -6.34
N SER A 120 19.03 -2.09 -6.54
CA SER A 120 19.23 -3.20 -5.60
C SER A 120 20.70 -3.62 -5.51
N GLN A 121 21.43 -3.63 -6.62
CA GLN A 121 22.87 -3.91 -6.64
C GLN A 121 23.66 -2.79 -5.94
N GLU A 122 23.33 -1.53 -6.22
CA GLU A 122 23.93 -0.38 -5.54
C GLU A 122 23.71 -0.45 -4.03
N ASN A 123 22.50 -0.78 -3.59
CA ASN A 123 22.15 -0.91 -2.17
C ASN A 123 22.99 -1.99 -1.48
N GLN A 124 23.21 -3.14 -2.11
CA GLN A 124 24.09 -4.18 -1.56
C GLN A 124 25.53 -3.68 -1.39
N GLY A 125 26.05 -2.94 -2.36
CA GLY A 125 27.37 -2.31 -2.30
C GLY A 125 27.47 -1.27 -1.17
N LEU A 126 26.46 -0.41 -1.02
CA LEU A 126 26.39 0.59 0.05
C LEU A 126 26.30 -0.07 1.43
N ILE A 127 25.47 -1.10 1.59
CA ILE A 127 25.34 -1.86 2.85
C ILE A 127 26.69 -2.48 3.25
N ALA A 128 27.43 -3.06 2.30
CA ALA A 128 28.74 -3.64 2.57
C ALA A 128 29.75 -2.58 3.05
N GLN A 129 29.76 -1.41 2.41
CA GLN A 129 30.61 -0.28 2.80
C GLN A 129 30.25 0.27 4.19
N ILE A 130 28.95 0.46 4.45
CA ILE A 130 28.44 0.93 5.75
C ILE A 130 28.86 -0.01 6.87
N ARG A 131 28.66 -1.33 6.71
CA ARG A 131 29.08 -2.33 7.70
C ARG A 131 30.58 -2.26 7.97
N THR A 132 31.38 -2.16 6.91
CA THR A 132 32.85 -2.07 7.01
C THR A 132 33.28 -0.86 7.83
N LEU A 133 32.68 0.32 7.58
CA LEU A 133 32.99 1.54 8.32
C LEU A 133 32.43 1.52 9.75
N GLN A 134 31.32 0.84 9.99
CA GLN A 134 30.73 0.73 11.33
C GLN A 134 31.58 -0.09 12.31
N ILE A 135 32.25 -1.14 11.83
CA ILE A 135 33.08 -2.06 12.63
C ILE A 135 34.41 -1.42 13.05
N ARG A 136 34.84 -0.32 12.40
CA ARG A 136 36.06 0.40 12.79
C ARG A 136 35.93 0.94 14.22
N SER A 137 36.88 0.54 15.08
CA SER A 137 36.90 0.87 16.51
C SER A 137 37.13 2.35 16.81
N ALA A 138 37.96 3.03 16.01
CA ALA A 138 38.13 4.48 16.04
C ALA A 138 37.52 5.09 14.77
N LYS A 139 36.56 5.99 14.95
CA LYS A 139 35.92 6.73 13.86
C LYS A 139 36.40 8.17 13.95
N ASP A 140 37.32 8.54 13.07
CA ASP A 140 37.69 9.95 12.88
C ASP A 140 36.53 10.72 12.21
N ALA A 141 36.62 12.05 12.23
CA ALA A 141 35.59 12.92 11.64
C ALA A 141 35.33 12.60 10.15
N GLN A 142 36.37 12.20 9.41
CA GLN A 142 36.26 11.84 8.00
C GLN A 142 35.48 10.53 7.79
N THR A 143 35.71 9.53 8.65
CA THR A 143 35.00 8.25 8.67
C THR A 143 33.54 8.46 9.04
N ILE A 144 33.24 9.35 9.99
CA ILE A 144 31.87 9.72 10.36
C ILE A 144 31.16 10.41 9.18
N ALA A 145 31.80 11.39 8.55
CA ALA A 145 31.24 12.08 7.38
C ALA A 145 30.99 11.13 6.21
N SER A 146 31.92 10.21 5.95
CA SER A 146 31.78 9.18 4.91
C SER A 146 30.63 8.23 5.22
N LEU A 147 30.50 7.79 6.47
CA LEU A 147 29.40 6.96 6.93
C LEU A 147 28.05 7.67 6.75
N GLN A 148 27.95 8.94 7.15
CA GLN A 148 26.73 9.75 6.97
C GLN A 148 26.34 9.87 5.50
N LYS A 149 27.31 10.13 4.61
CA LYS A 149 27.07 10.20 3.16
C LYS A 149 26.54 8.87 2.61
N LEU A 150 27.16 7.75 2.98
CA LEU A 150 26.74 6.42 2.51
C LEU A 150 25.34 6.05 3.02
N VAL A 151 25.03 6.37 4.28
CA VAL A 151 23.70 6.16 4.86
C VAL A 151 22.66 7.01 4.14
N ALA A 152 22.95 8.28 3.87
CA ALA A 152 22.05 9.17 3.13
C ALA A 152 21.80 8.67 1.69
N GLN A 153 22.84 8.19 1.00
CA GLN A 153 22.71 7.63 -0.33
C GLN A 153 21.88 6.33 -0.30
N LEU A 154 22.14 5.43 0.65
CA LEU A 154 21.38 4.19 0.80
C LEU A 154 19.90 4.48 1.09
N LYS A 155 19.62 5.49 1.94
CA LYS A 155 18.26 5.94 2.23
C LYS A 155 17.54 6.42 0.95
N ALA A 156 18.19 7.28 0.16
CA ALA A 156 17.62 7.80 -1.09
C ALA A 156 17.35 6.67 -2.11
N ASN A 157 18.29 5.74 -2.26
CA ASN A 157 18.12 4.61 -3.16
C ASN A 157 16.97 3.68 -2.73
N ILE A 158 16.81 3.41 -1.43
CA ILE A 158 15.68 2.63 -0.90
C ILE A 158 14.36 3.34 -1.23
N GLN A 159 14.26 4.64 -0.96
CA GLN A 159 13.06 5.42 -1.28
C GLN A 159 12.70 5.37 -2.76
N GLN A 160 13.67 5.58 -3.64
CA GLN A 160 13.48 5.53 -5.08
C GLN A 160 12.99 4.15 -5.54
N ARG A 161 13.57 3.07 -5.00
CA ARG A 161 13.12 1.72 -5.33
C ARG A 161 11.68 1.48 -4.87
N ASP A 162 11.34 1.92 -3.67
CA ASP A 162 10.00 1.73 -3.11
C ASP A 162 8.94 2.50 -3.93
N GLU A 163 9.31 3.64 -4.52
CA GLU A 163 8.49 4.34 -5.53
C GLU A 163 8.36 3.56 -6.83
N LEU A 164 9.45 2.97 -7.34
CA LEU A 164 9.41 2.16 -8.56
C LEU A 164 8.54 0.91 -8.40
N VAL A 165 8.63 0.23 -7.25
CA VAL A 165 7.79 -0.94 -6.94
C VAL A 165 6.31 -0.55 -6.87
N ARG A 166 5.99 0.63 -6.30
CA ARG A 166 4.63 1.19 -6.33
C ARG A 166 4.18 1.49 -7.75
N GLY A 167 5.04 2.08 -8.59
CA GLY A 167 4.75 2.32 -10.00
C GLY A 167 4.44 1.03 -10.78
N ILE A 168 5.20 -0.05 -10.53
CA ILE A 168 4.89 -1.37 -11.11
C ILE A 168 3.52 -1.84 -10.64
N VAL A 169 3.26 -1.77 -9.33
CA VAL A 169 1.97 -2.15 -8.76
C VAL A 169 0.81 -1.38 -9.42
N ASP A 170 0.92 -0.06 -9.55
CA ASP A 170 -0.12 0.79 -10.11
C ASP A 170 -0.34 0.51 -11.60
N SER A 171 0.74 0.32 -12.37
CA SER A 171 0.68 -0.06 -13.79
C SER A 171 -0.02 -1.42 -13.98
N LEU A 172 0.25 -2.39 -13.10
CA LEU A 172 -0.43 -3.69 -13.11
C LEU A 172 -1.91 -3.58 -12.67
N LEU A 173 -2.25 -2.65 -11.79
CA LEU A 173 -3.64 -2.39 -11.39
C LEU A 173 -4.45 -1.73 -12.52
N ALA A 174 -3.85 -0.81 -13.27
CA ALA A 174 -4.50 -0.17 -14.40
C ALA A 174 -4.98 -1.21 -15.43
N GLN A 175 -4.17 -2.24 -15.69
CA GLN A 175 -4.58 -3.38 -16.54
C GLN A 175 -5.81 -4.11 -15.99
N PHE A 176 -5.91 -4.25 -14.67
CA PHE A 176 -6.99 -5.00 -14.04
C PHE A 176 -8.31 -4.23 -13.99
N VAL A 177 -8.25 -2.91 -13.79
CA VAL A 177 -9.44 -2.06 -13.63
C VAL A 177 -10.06 -1.67 -14.97
N GLN A 178 -9.27 -1.55 -16.04
CA GLN A 178 -9.77 -1.06 -17.33
C GLN A 178 -10.38 -2.11 -18.26
N LEU A 179 -10.28 -3.40 -17.95
CA LEU A 179 -10.88 -4.47 -18.79
C LEU A 179 -12.38 -4.64 -18.46
N PRO A 180 -13.31 -4.13 -19.31
CA PRO A 180 -14.74 -4.20 -19.07
C PRO A 180 -15.22 -5.56 -19.57
N GLY A 181 -15.10 -6.56 -18.70
CA GLY A 181 -15.30 -7.97 -19.02
C GLY A 181 -14.08 -8.72 -18.54
N GLY A 182 -14.21 -9.37 -17.39
CA GLY A 182 -13.08 -10.01 -16.72
C GLY A 182 -12.27 -10.89 -17.66
N LEU A 183 -10.96 -10.91 -17.41
CA LEU A 183 -10.01 -11.66 -18.23
C LEU A 183 -10.45 -13.12 -18.39
N ASN A 184 -10.58 -13.60 -19.64
CA ASN A 184 -10.71 -15.03 -19.90
C ASN A 184 -9.39 -15.75 -19.57
N GLU A 185 -9.43 -17.07 -19.36
CA GLU A 185 -8.26 -17.84 -18.90
C GLU A 185 -7.08 -17.77 -19.89
N ALA A 186 -7.33 -17.57 -21.19
CA ALA A 186 -6.27 -17.40 -22.19
C ALA A 186 -5.61 -16.01 -22.11
N GLU A 187 -6.39 -14.96 -21.81
CA GLU A 187 -5.87 -13.60 -21.59
C GLU A 187 -5.04 -13.53 -20.32
N LYS A 188 -5.50 -14.18 -19.23
CA LYS A 188 -4.68 -14.37 -18.04
C LYS A 188 -3.37 -15.05 -18.43
N GLN A 189 -3.40 -16.16 -19.17
CA GLN A 189 -2.21 -16.92 -19.60
C GLN A 189 -1.22 -16.11 -20.46
N ASN A 190 -1.69 -15.18 -21.28
CA ASN A 190 -0.83 -14.29 -22.05
C ASN A 190 -0.25 -13.12 -21.23
N ILE A 191 -0.96 -12.66 -20.20
CA ILE A 191 -0.41 -11.72 -19.21
C ILE A 191 0.64 -12.43 -18.33
N TYR A 192 0.36 -13.67 -17.90
CA TYR A 192 1.26 -14.55 -17.15
C TYR A 192 2.62 -14.79 -17.87
N THR A 193 2.64 -14.77 -19.21
CA THR A 193 3.86 -15.04 -19.98
C THR A 193 4.67 -13.80 -20.32
N LYS A 194 4.06 -12.60 -20.28
CA LYS A 194 4.73 -11.32 -20.59
C LYS A 194 5.22 -10.59 -19.35
N VAL A 195 4.55 -10.74 -18.21
CA VAL A 195 5.00 -10.22 -16.93
C VAL A 195 5.58 -11.38 -16.12
N ASP A 196 6.89 -11.34 -15.88
CA ASP A 196 7.60 -12.31 -15.04
C ASP A 196 7.08 -12.22 -13.59
N ALA A 197 5.97 -12.89 -13.30
CA ALA A 197 5.26 -12.87 -12.03
C ALA A 197 6.16 -13.21 -10.83
N GLY A 198 7.14 -14.11 -11.04
CA GLY A 198 8.15 -14.44 -10.04
C GLY A 198 8.98 -13.22 -9.65
N ASN A 199 9.19 -12.27 -10.56
CA ASN A 199 9.90 -11.02 -10.29
C ASN A 199 9.09 -10.04 -9.46
N LEU A 200 7.77 -9.95 -9.64
CA LEU A 200 6.93 -9.00 -8.91
C LEU A 200 6.94 -9.25 -7.41
N PHE A 201 6.58 -10.47 -7.00
CA PHE A 201 6.55 -10.83 -5.58
C PHE A 201 7.95 -10.82 -4.98
N TYR A 202 8.96 -11.27 -5.73
CA TYR A 202 10.36 -11.13 -5.32
C TYR A 202 10.74 -9.67 -5.05
N ASN A 203 10.34 -8.72 -5.90
CA ASN A 203 10.66 -7.29 -5.71
C ASN A 203 9.94 -6.70 -4.49
N ILE A 204 8.72 -7.15 -4.18
CA ILE A 204 8.00 -6.77 -2.95
C ILE A 204 8.74 -7.30 -1.72
N GLU A 205 9.05 -8.60 -1.70
CA GLU A 205 9.81 -9.23 -0.61
C GLU A 205 11.17 -8.56 -0.41
N ARG A 206 11.91 -8.36 -1.51
CA ARG A 206 13.21 -7.69 -1.51
C ARG A 206 13.12 -6.28 -0.94
N THR A 207 12.04 -5.57 -1.26
CA THR A 207 11.80 -4.22 -0.76
C THR A 207 11.64 -4.19 0.75
N ILE A 208 10.81 -5.07 1.30
CA ILE A 208 10.61 -5.19 2.74
C ILE A 208 11.92 -5.64 3.42
N ALA A 209 12.58 -6.64 2.85
CA ALA A 209 13.83 -7.19 3.38
C ALA A 209 14.94 -6.12 3.45
N ASP A 210 15.08 -5.29 2.43
CA ASP A 210 16.12 -4.26 2.41
C ASP A 210 15.80 -3.09 3.35
N ASN A 211 14.53 -2.72 3.53
CA ASN A 211 14.13 -1.75 4.56
C ASN A 211 14.47 -2.28 5.96
N VAL A 212 14.14 -3.54 6.24
CA VAL A 212 14.53 -4.21 7.49
C VAL A 212 16.06 -4.29 7.63
N GLN A 213 16.78 -4.54 6.54
CA GLN A 213 18.23 -4.64 6.56
C GLN A 213 18.92 -3.29 6.77
N PHE A 214 18.35 -2.22 6.21
CA PHE A 214 18.79 -0.83 6.42
C PHE A 214 18.72 -0.45 7.89
N MET A 215 17.62 -0.75 8.56
CA MET A 215 17.47 -0.52 10.00
C MET A 215 18.53 -1.24 10.83
N LYS A 216 18.94 -2.45 10.42
CA LYS A 216 19.96 -3.23 11.16
C LYS A 216 21.37 -2.66 11.04
N VAL A 217 21.66 -1.96 9.94
CA VAL A 217 23.03 -1.51 9.62
C VAL A 217 23.18 0.01 9.76
N THR A 218 22.17 0.71 10.22
CA THR A 218 22.22 2.17 10.37
C THR A 218 21.70 2.57 11.75
N GLN A 219 22.25 3.65 12.30
CA GLN A 219 21.65 4.30 13.46
C GLN A 219 20.68 5.34 12.91
N MET A 220 19.41 5.18 13.23
CA MET A 220 18.35 6.05 12.69
C MET A 220 18.03 7.15 13.70
N THR A 221 17.89 8.37 13.20
CA THR A 221 17.38 9.48 14.01
C THR A 221 15.88 9.29 14.27
N PRO A 222 15.29 10.00 15.24
CA PRO A 222 13.84 9.93 15.47
C PRO A 222 13.04 10.24 14.20
N ALA A 223 13.46 11.25 13.42
CA ALA A 223 12.83 11.63 12.16
C ALA A 223 12.91 10.49 11.11
N ASP A 224 14.06 9.84 10.98
CA ASP A 224 14.23 8.71 10.06
C ASP A 224 13.31 7.54 10.42
N LEU A 225 13.14 7.26 11.72
CA LEU A 225 12.23 6.21 12.19
C LEU A 225 10.77 6.56 11.94
N GLY A 226 10.38 7.83 12.14
CA GLY A 226 9.05 8.32 11.79
C GLY A 226 8.75 8.16 10.30
N GLU A 227 9.70 8.49 9.44
CA GLU A 227 9.58 8.33 8.00
C GLU A 227 9.50 6.84 7.59
N MET A 228 10.37 6.00 8.14
CA MET A 228 10.36 4.55 7.93
C MET A 228 9.02 3.92 8.35
N LYS A 229 8.45 4.40 9.46
CA LYS A 229 7.15 3.95 9.93
C LYS A 229 6.02 4.33 8.98
N LYS A 230 6.08 5.52 8.41
CA LYS A 230 5.14 5.98 7.37
C LYS A 230 5.27 5.13 6.10
N GLN A 231 6.49 4.90 5.62
CA GLN A 231 6.75 4.04 4.45
C GLN A 231 6.18 2.64 4.64
N TYR A 232 6.41 2.02 5.81
CA TYR A 232 5.78 0.75 6.17
C TYR A 232 4.25 0.82 6.08
N LYS A 233 3.62 1.84 6.69
CA LYS A 233 2.15 1.97 6.71
C LYS A 233 1.59 2.10 5.30
N ASP A 234 2.20 2.94 4.48
CA ASP A 234 1.77 3.18 3.10
C ASP A 234 1.91 1.92 2.26
N PHE A 235 3.06 1.22 2.35
CA PHE A 235 3.29 0.03 1.54
C PHE A 235 2.43 -1.15 2.00
N ASN A 236 2.30 -1.38 3.30
CA ASN A 236 1.43 -2.42 3.85
C ASN A 236 -0.04 -2.17 3.50
N LYS A 237 -0.50 -0.90 3.48
CA LYS A 237 -1.86 -0.54 3.07
C LYS A 237 -2.10 -0.93 1.61
N VAL A 238 -1.20 -0.59 0.71
CA VAL A 238 -1.27 -0.99 -0.70
C VAL A 238 -1.30 -2.52 -0.79
N TRP A 239 -0.32 -3.20 -0.20
CA TRP A 239 -0.24 -4.66 -0.22
C TRP A 239 -1.54 -5.34 0.27
N ARG A 240 -2.12 -4.91 1.38
CA ARG A 240 -3.38 -5.47 1.90
C ARG A 240 -4.56 -5.31 0.95
N GLN A 241 -4.59 -4.21 0.18
CA GLN A 241 -5.69 -3.93 -0.75
C GLN A 241 -5.59 -4.76 -2.03
N ILE A 242 -4.36 -5.09 -2.46
CA ILE A 242 -4.13 -5.57 -3.83
C ILE A 242 -3.32 -6.87 -3.93
N GLY A 243 -2.52 -7.21 -2.92
CA GLY A 243 -1.70 -8.43 -2.87
C GLY A 243 -2.51 -9.71 -3.14
N PRO A 244 -3.69 -9.91 -2.52
CA PRO A 244 -4.55 -11.06 -2.81
C PRO A 244 -5.06 -11.14 -4.25
N LYS A 245 -5.32 -9.98 -4.88
CA LYS A 245 -5.78 -9.90 -6.28
C LYS A 245 -4.63 -10.18 -7.24
N LEU A 246 -3.46 -9.59 -7.00
CA LEU A 246 -2.24 -9.89 -7.75
C LEU A 246 -1.94 -11.40 -7.68
N ALA A 247 -2.00 -11.99 -6.49
CA ALA A 247 -1.76 -13.41 -6.32
C ALA A 247 -2.79 -14.31 -7.01
N GLU A 248 -4.00 -13.82 -7.28
CA GLU A 248 -5.01 -14.54 -8.08
C GLU A 248 -4.70 -14.53 -9.57
N VAL A 249 -4.09 -13.44 -10.04
CA VAL A 249 -3.79 -13.20 -11.45
C VAL A 249 -2.41 -13.72 -11.83
N TYR A 250 -1.49 -13.86 -10.87
CA TYR A 250 -0.07 -14.10 -11.15
C TYR A 250 0.51 -15.35 -10.46
N LEU A 251 -0.23 -16.05 -9.58
CA LEU A 251 0.25 -17.27 -8.93
C LEU A 251 -0.69 -18.46 -9.15
N ASN A 252 -0.09 -19.65 -9.21
CA ASN A 252 -0.81 -20.90 -9.18
C ASN A 252 -1.47 -21.13 -7.82
N ARG A 253 -2.60 -21.85 -7.80
CA ARG A 253 -3.43 -22.07 -6.60
C ARG A 253 -2.66 -22.67 -5.40
N LYS A 254 -1.62 -23.48 -5.64
CA LYS A 254 -0.78 -24.07 -4.59
C LYS A 254 0.14 -23.05 -3.90
N ASP A 255 0.60 -22.04 -4.62
CA ASP A 255 1.64 -21.11 -4.13
C ASP A 255 1.04 -19.81 -3.57
N LYS A 256 -0.18 -19.46 -3.99
CA LYS A 256 -0.89 -18.24 -3.58
C LYS A 256 -0.91 -18.03 -2.06
N THR A 257 -1.36 -19.03 -1.30
CA THR A 257 -1.52 -18.89 0.16
C THR A 257 -0.18 -18.73 0.87
N ALA A 258 0.84 -19.51 0.46
CA ALA A 258 2.16 -19.44 1.06
C ALA A 258 2.84 -18.10 0.77
N GLN A 259 2.75 -17.62 -0.47
CA GLN A 259 3.35 -16.36 -0.89
C GLN A 259 2.75 -15.16 -0.17
N ILE A 260 1.42 -15.11 -0.05
CA ILE A 260 0.74 -14.03 0.68
C ILE A 260 1.14 -14.05 2.15
N ALA A 261 1.08 -15.23 2.79
CA ALA A 261 1.44 -15.38 4.20
C ALA A 261 2.90 -14.99 4.47
N ASN A 262 3.83 -15.30 3.56
CA ASN A 262 5.22 -14.90 3.67
C ASN A 262 5.38 -13.38 3.68
N ILE A 263 4.80 -12.69 2.70
CA ILE A 263 4.89 -11.23 2.60
C ILE A 263 4.20 -10.55 3.79
N ASP A 264 3.05 -11.05 4.24
CA ASP A 264 2.37 -10.55 5.44
C ASP A 264 3.25 -10.69 6.69
N ALA A 265 3.96 -11.81 6.84
CA ALA A 265 4.90 -12.03 7.93
C ALA A 265 6.10 -11.07 7.86
N MET A 266 6.60 -10.78 6.65
CA MET A 266 7.68 -9.80 6.46
C MET A 266 7.23 -8.38 6.84
N PHE A 267 6.02 -7.97 6.48
CA PHE A 267 5.45 -6.69 6.93
C PHE A 267 5.28 -6.65 8.46
N ALA A 268 4.86 -7.76 9.08
CA ALA A 268 4.76 -7.84 10.53
C ALA A 268 6.13 -7.70 11.22
N ASP A 269 7.17 -8.37 10.74
CA ASP A 269 8.54 -8.23 11.24
C ASP A 269 9.06 -6.79 11.10
N TRP A 270 8.84 -6.17 9.94
CA TRP A 270 9.22 -4.77 9.71
C TRP A 270 8.53 -3.83 10.70
N ASN A 271 7.21 -3.99 10.89
CA ASN A 271 6.43 -3.20 11.84
C ASN A 271 6.94 -3.34 13.28
N ILE A 272 7.23 -4.56 13.72
CA ILE A 272 7.74 -4.86 15.06
C ILE A 272 9.10 -4.19 15.25
N ARG A 273 10.02 -4.32 14.30
CA ARG A 273 11.36 -3.72 14.39
C ARG A 273 11.33 -2.21 14.50
N VAL A 274 10.51 -1.53 13.68
CA VAL A 274 10.38 -0.07 13.74
C VAL A 274 9.82 0.34 15.10
N ASN A 275 8.79 -0.37 15.59
CA ASN A 275 8.21 -0.08 16.90
C ASN A 275 9.20 -0.28 18.04
N ASP A 276 9.89 -1.42 18.07
CA ASP A 276 10.85 -1.74 19.12
C ASP A 276 12.03 -0.75 19.13
N GLU A 277 12.52 -0.32 17.96
CA GLU A 277 13.59 0.68 17.87
C GLU A 277 13.11 2.05 18.37
N MET A 278 11.94 2.53 17.93
CA MET A 278 11.38 3.81 18.38
C MET A 278 11.18 3.83 19.90
N TRP A 279 10.49 2.84 20.47
CA TRP A 279 10.31 2.76 21.91
C TRP A 279 11.64 2.51 22.65
N GLY A 280 12.54 1.72 22.08
CA GLY A 280 13.86 1.47 22.62
C GLY A 280 14.68 2.74 22.79
N GLN A 281 14.62 3.66 21.81
CA GLN A 281 15.27 4.97 21.89
C GLN A 281 14.63 5.87 22.95
N VAL A 282 13.30 5.89 23.07
CA VAL A 282 12.63 6.64 24.15
C VAL A 282 13.02 6.10 25.53
N ASN A 283 12.98 4.77 25.73
CA ASN A 283 13.43 4.14 26.98
C ASN A 283 14.89 4.49 27.30
N LYS A 284 15.76 4.54 26.27
CA LYS A 284 17.18 4.87 26.43
C LYS A 284 17.38 6.29 26.99
N LEU A 285 16.58 7.28 26.60
CA LEU A 285 16.69 8.65 27.11
C LEU A 285 16.57 8.72 28.64
N PHE A 286 15.61 7.98 29.21
CA PHE A 286 15.43 7.92 30.67
C PHE A 286 16.55 7.13 31.35
N ARG A 287 16.97 6.00 30.79
CA ARG A 287 18.06 5.18 31.35
C ARG A 287 19.40 5.92 31.38
N GLU A 288 19.72 6.70 30.35
CA GLU A 288 20.95 7.51 30.30
C GLU A 288 21.00 8.58 31.39
N LYS A 289 19.85 9.06 31.86
CA LYS A 289 19.72 9.95 33.02
C LYS A 289 19.52 9.20 34.34
N LYS A 290 19.71 7.88 34.35
CA LYS A 290 19.53 7.00 35.52
C LYS A 290 18.12 7.07 36.12
N ILE A 291 17.12 7.37 35.30
CA ILE A 291 15.71 7.37 35.70
C ILE A 291 15.17 5.96 35.52
N ALA A 292 14.89 5.28 36.63
CA ALA A 292 14.46 3.89 36.66
C ALA A 292 12.94 3.77 36.45
N MET A 293 12.50 3.91 35.20
CA MET A 293 11.11 3.66 34.83
C MET A 293 10.90 2.19 34.44
N LEU A 294 9.65 1.72 34.52
CA LEU A 294 9.26 0.45 33.92
C LEU A 294 9.50 0.49 32.40
N GLN A 295 9.84 -0.66 31.80
CA GLN A 295 10.00 -0.69 30.34
C GLN A 295 8.64 -0.62 29.65
N PHE A 296 8.59 0.10 28.52
CA PHE A 296 7.37 0.28 27.72
C PHE A 296 7.65 0.07 26.23
N LYS A 297 6.64 -0.45 25.53
CA LYS A 297 6.62 -0.70 24.08
C LYS A 297 5.35 -0.20 23.39
N SER A 298 4.54 0.61 24.08
CA SER A 298 3.33 1.22 23.55
C SER A 298 3.03 2.53 24.28
N GLY A 299 2.17 3.37 23.68
CA GLY A 299 1.72 4.63 24.30
C GLY A 299 1.08 4.41 25.67
N GLU A 300 0.21 3.40 25.81
CA GLU A 300 -0.42 3.07 27.10
C GLU A 300 0.59 2.61 28.16
N GLN A 301 1.54 1.75 27.78
CA GLN A 301 2.60 1.31 28.69
C GLN A 301 3.50 2.47 29.09
N PHE A 302 3.74 3.43 28.19
CA PHE A 302 4.52 4.62 28.49
C PHE A 302 3.79 5.50 29.51
N VAL A 303 2.49 5.76 29.34
CA VAL A 303 1.66 6.47 30.33
C VAL A 303 1.75 5.79 31.69
N ASN A 304 1.47 4.49 31.74
CA ASN A 304 1.48 3.73 33.01
C ASN A 304 2.86 3.74 33.67
N SER A 305 3.93 3.68 32.86
CA SER A 305 5.30 3.75 33.36
C SER A 305 5.62 5.11 33.97
N VAL A 306 5.17 6.21 33.35
CA VAL A 306 5.34 7.55 33.91
C VAL A 306 4.49 7.71 35.17
N GLU A 307 3.23 7.30 35.14
CA GLU A 307 2.32 7.35 36.29
C GLU A 307 2.88 6.59 37.49
N SER A 308 3.38 5.37 37.29
CA SER A 308 4.01 4.57 38.35
C SER A 308 5.24 5.27 38.93
N PHE A 309 6.15 5.75 38.07
CA PHE A 309 7.36 6.43 38.49
C PHE A 309 7.03 7.70 39.29
N VAL A 310 6.17 8.56 38.75
CA VAL A 310 5.72 9.79 39.41
C VAL A 310 5.01 9.48 40.73
N GLY A 311 4.13 8.48 40.74
CA GLY A 311 3.42 8.06 41.94
C GLY A 311 4.35 7.62 43.06
N ASP A 312 5.40 6.86 42.73
CA ASP A 312 6.40 6.41 43.70
C ASP A 312 7.29 7.56 44.19
N GLU A 313 7.67 8.50 43.31
CA GLU A 313 8.39 9.70 43.71
C GLU A 313 7.56 10.59 44.65
N ILE A 314 6.25 10.75 44.40
CA ILE A 314 5.34 11.49 45.29
C ILE A 314 5.22 10.81 46.66
N LYS A 315 5.08 9.48 46.70
CA LYS A 315 4.96 8.72 47.98
C LYS A 315 6.22 8.85 48.84
N ASN A 316 7.39 8.98 48.21
CA ASN A 316 8.68 9.00 48.91
C ASN A 316 9.15 10.42 49.31
N LEU A 317 8.36 11.46 49.09
CA LEU A 317 8.72 12.85 49.41
C LEU A 317 9.04 13.08 50.91
N GLY A 318 8.45 12.30 51.81
CA GLY A 318 8.73 12.37 53.26
C GLY A 318 9.96 11.58 53.71
N VAL A 319 10.56 10.79 52.82
CA VAL A 319 11.74 9.95 53.10
C VAL A 319 13.00 10.55 52.50
N LYS A 320 12.87 11.21 51.34
CA LYS A 320 13.99 11.88 50.63
C LYS A 320 14.15 13.32 51.11
N SER A 321 15.35 13.88 50.94
CA SER A 321 15.53 15.31 51.16
C SER A 321 14.80 16.13 50.08
N GLY A 322 14.38 17.36 50.42
CA GLY A 322 13.69 18.24 49.46
C GLY A 322 14.53 18.51 48.20
N GLY A 323 15.82 18.78 48.37
CA GLY A 323 16.74 19.01 47.25
C GLY A 323 16.97 17.76 46.39
N GLU A 324 16.97 16.56 46.98
CA GLU A 324 17.04 15.31 46.20
C GLU A 324 15.78 15.11 45.36
N SER A 325 14.61 15.36 45.93
CA SER A 325 13.33 15.23 45.22
C SER A 325 13.21 16.23 44.07
N GLU A 326 13.65 17.47 44.27
CA GLU A 326 13.71 18.50 43.22
C GLU A 326 14.71 18.14 42.12
N ASN A 327 15.87 17.59 42.46
CA ASN A 327 16.85 17.14 41.47
C ASN A 327 16.31 15.99 40.60
N ILE A 328 15.59 15.03 41.18
CA ILE A 328 14.97 13.93 40.42
C ILE A 328 13.88 14.48 39.50
N TYR A 329 13.05 15.41 39.99
CA TYR A 329 12.05 16.10 39.17
C TYR A 329 12.70 16.79 37.97
N ASN A 330 13.70 17.65 38.19
CA ASN A 330 14.39 18.39 37.12
C ASN A 330 15.13 17.46 36.14
N ALA A 331 15.69 16.34 36.63
CA ALA A 331 16.32 15.33 35.77
C ALA A 331 15.28 14.66 34.85
N PHE A 332 14.08 14.38 35.36
CA PHE A 332 13.00 13.83 34.56
C PHE A 332 12.44 14.85 33.58
N THR A 333 12.06 16.04 34.05
CA THR A 333 11.35 17.03 33.25
C THR A 333 12.28 17.75 32.29
N ASP A 334 13.26 18.47 32.84
CA ASP A 334 14.03 19.47 32.12
C ASP A 334 15.18 18.84 31.33
N SER A 335 15.63 17.65 31.73
CA SER A 335 16.71 16.94 31.03
C SER A 335 16.22 15.89 30.04
N VAL A 336 15.01 15.35 30.19
CA VAL A 336 14.49 14.27 29.34
C VAL A 336 13.15 14.62 28.71
N TYR A 337 12.10 14.78 29.53
CA TYR A 337 10.73 14.82 29.02
C TYR A 337 10.46 16.07 28.18
N PHE A 338 10.54 17.27 28.77
CA PHE A 338 10.28 18.54 28.07
C PHE A 338 11.40 18.92 27.10
N ARG A 339 12.61 18.38 27.28
CA ARG A 339 13.75 18.69 26.41
C ARG A 339 13.77 17.87 25.12
N VAL A 340 13.37 16.59 25.19
CA VAL A 340 13.55 15.66 24.07
C VAL A 340 12.28 14.86 23.79
N VAL A 341 11.66 14.26 24.80
CA VAL A 341 10.52 13.35 24.58
C VAL A 341 9.32 14.10 24.02
N GLU A 342 8.88 15.17 24.68
CA GLU A 342 7.74 15.96 24.24
C GLU A 342 7.97 16.66 22.89
N PRO A 343 9.05 17.44 22.68
CA PRO A 343 9.19 18.18 21.42
C PRO A 343 9.57 17.32 20.21
N VAL A 344 10.23 16.17 20.42
CA VAL A 344 10.73 15.33 19.31
C VAL A 344 9.93 14.04 19.17
N TRP A 345 9.78 13.27 20.23
CA TRP A 345 9.20 11.93 20.13
C TRP A 345 7.68 11.91 20.12
N ILE A 346 7.02 12.70 20.96
CA ILE A 346 5.54 12.69 21.05
C ILE A 346 4.88 13.01 19.69
N PRO A 347 5.27 14.06 18.94
CA PRO A 347 4.72 14.31 17.61
C PRO A 347 4.87 13.12 16.67
N ILE A 348 6.08 12.55 16.60
CA ILE A 348 6.40 11.42 15.73
C ILE A 348 5.57 10.18 16.11
N LEU A 349 5.42 9.90 17.41
CA LEU A 349 4.65 8.77 17.90
C LEU A 349 3.14 8.96 17.63
N ILE A 350 2.61 10.18 17.75
CA ILE A 350 1.20 10.49 17.46
C ILE A 350 0.92 10.38 15.96
N GLU A 351 1.73 11.04 15.11
CA GLU A 351 1.60 10.97 13.64
C GLU A 351 1.64 9.53 13.11
N ASN A 352 2.36 8.65 13.81
CA ASN A 352 2.49 7.25 13.46
C ASN A 352 1.48 6.32 14.16
N ASN A 353 0.51 6.85 14.89
CA ASN A 353 -0.52 6.10 15.65
C ASN A 353 0.07 5.15 16.71
N MET A 354 1.21 5.50 17.29
CA MET A 354 1.86 4.73 18.36
C MET A 354 1.45 5.22 19.76
N MET A 355 0.96 6.45 19.85
CA MET A 355 0.30 7.03 21.01
C MET A 355 -0.77 8.02 20.56
N THR A 356 -1.59 8.49 21.50
CA THR A 356 -2.64 9.49 21.25
C THR A 356 -2.36 10.79 22.00
N ASP A 357 -3.01 11.89 21.61
CA ASP A 357 -2.99 13.14 22.40
C ASP A 357 -3.44 12.91 23.84
N ALA A 358 -4.44 12.05 24.06
CA ALA A 358 -4.89 11.69 25.41
C ALA A 358 -3.79 11.00 26.25
N ASN A 359 -2.89 10.23 25.62
CA ASN A 359 -1.74 9.67 26.33
C ASN A 359 -0.78 10.78 26.77
N LYS A 360 -0.48 11.74 25.88
CA LYS A 360 0.33 12.92 26.21
C LYS A 360 -0.28 13.70 27.37
N ASP A 361 -1.57 14.02 27.28
CA ASP A 361 -2.29 14.80 28.29
C ASP A 361 -2.28 14.11 29.66
N SER A 362 -2.42 12.78 29.68
CA SER A 362 -2.31 12.01 30.92
C SER A 362 -0.92 12.14 31.55
N ILE A 363 0.14 12.03 30.74
CA ILE A 363 1.52 12.19 31.23
C ILE A 363 1.74 13.60 31.78
N ASP A 364 1.35 14.62 31.03
CA ASP A 364 1.52 16.02 31.43
C ASP A 364 0.76 16.33 32.73
N SER A 365 -0.45 15.76 32.90
CA SER A 365 -1.22 15.88 34.14
C SER A 365 -0.50 15.27 35.34
N HIS A 366 0.13 14.10 35.18
CA HIS A 366 0.88 13.47 36.26
C HIS A 366 2.13 14.27 36.62
N ILE A 367 2.87 14.79 35.63
CA ILE A 367 4.03 15.65 35.86
C ILE A 367 3.62 16.93 36.59
N ALA A 368 2.49 17.54 36.21
CA ALA A 368 1.98 18.74 36.86
C ALA A 368 1.64 18.48 38.35
N LYS A 369 0.94 17.37 38.64
CA LYS A 369 0.65 16.94 40.03
C LYS A 369 1.93 16.70 40.83
N TRP A 370 2.97 16.16 40.21
CA TRP A 370 4.27 15.96 40.86
C TRP A 370 4.93 17.29 41.22
N LYS A 371 4.94 18.24 40.29
CA LYS A 371 5.49 19.59 40.49
C LYS A 371 4.88 20.28 41.70
N GLU A 372 3.55 20.24 41.83
CA GLU A 372 2.82 20.84 42.95
C GLU A 372 3.25 20.29 44.32
N LYS A 373 3.73 19.03 44.37
CA LYS A 373 4.15 18.37 45.61
C LYS A 373 5.62 18.58 45.93
N VAL A 374 6.50 18.64 44.92
CA VAL A 374 7.95 18.75 45.11
C VAL A 374 8.39 20.20 45.34
N ALA A 375 7.72 21.18 44.72
CA ALA A 375 8.07 22.59 44.83
C ALA A 375 6.84 23.48 45.05
N PRO A 376 6.14 23.38 46.21
CA PRO A 376 4.87 24.07 46.49
C PRO A 376 4.95 25.62 46.62
N GLY A 377 6.03 26.27 46.16
CA GLY A 377 6.22 27.72 46.32
C GLY A 377 7.06 28.43 45.25
N SER A 378 7.43 27.78 44.13
CA SER A 378 8.15 28.50 43.06
C SER A 378 7.17 29.26 42.16
N SER A 379 7.14 30.59 42.31
CA SER A 379 6.25 31.53 41.63
C SER A 379 6.56 31.79 40.15
N LEU A 380 7.32 30.91 39.46
CA LEU A 380 7.66 31.04 38.05
C LEU A 380 6.76 30.14 37.18
N ASN A 381 5.47 30.46 37.18
CA ASN A 381 4.39 29.59 36.71
C ASN A 381 3.97 29.77 35.24
N TRP A 382 4.73 30.43 34.37
CA TRP A 382 4.18 30.86 33.06
C TRP A 382 4.67 30.12 31.81
N VAL A 383 5.67 29.23 31.89
CA VAL A 383 6.23 28.61 30.66
C VAL A 383 5.54 27.29 30.27
N TYR A 384 4.88 26.58 31.19
CA TYR A 384 4.34 25.23 30.92
C TYR A 384 2.81 25.18 30.67
N ILE A 385 2.10 26.30 30.63
CA ILE A 385 0.62 26.36 30.62
C ILE A 385 0.01 26.58 29.22
N GLY A 386 0.81 26.64 28.15
CA GLY A 386 0.29 26.90 26.80
C GLY A 386 -0.69 25.84 26.25
N GLY A 387 -0.51 24.58 26.62
CA GLY A 387 -1.35 23.46 26.12
C GLY A 387 -2.45 22.99 27.08
N GLY A 388 -2.13 22.86 28.37
CA GLY A 388 -3.02 22.19 29.34
C GLY A 388 -4.31 22.95 29.67
N ALA A 389 -4.29 24.29 29.67
CA ALA A 389 -5.48 25.09 30.04
C ALA A 389 -6.60 25.02 28.99
N VAL A 390 -6.26 24.88 27.70
CA VAL A 390 -7.23 24.73 26.61
C VAL A 390 -7.91 23.35 26.69
N ILE A 391 -7.19 22.32 27.14
CA ILE A 391 -7.65 20.93 27.18
C ILE A 391 -8.56 20.67 28.38
N VAL A 392 -8.28 21.23 29.56
CA VAL A 392 -9.22 21.17 30.70
C VAL A 392 -10.56 21.82 30.31
N PHE A 393 -10.54 22.91 29.54
CA PHE A 393 -11.75 23.55 29.05
C PHE A 393 -12.51 22.67 28.04
N LEU A 394 -11.80 21.98 27.13
CA LEU A 394 -12.42 21.07 26.14
C LEU A 394 -12.96 19.78 26.76
N VAL A 395 -12.28 19.20 27.75
CA VAL A 395 -12.73 18.00 28.47
C VAL A 395 -13.96 18.30 29.33
N ILE A 396 -13.98 19.45 30.02
CA ILE A 396 -15.17 19.93 30.75
C ILE A 396 -16.33 20.19 29.77
N ALA A 397 -16.07 20.84 28.63
CA ALA A 397 -17.09 21.09 27.62
C ALA A 397 -17.65 19.79 27.02
N PHE A 398 -16.81 18.78 26.79
CA PHE A 398 -17.23 17.46 26.31
C PHE A 398 -18.12 16.73 27.32
N PHE A 399 -17.75 16.73 28.61
CA PHE A 399 -18.55 16.13 29.68
C PHE A 399 -19.87 16.87 29.93
N MET A 400 -19.90 18.20 29.77
CA MET A 400 -21.14 18.98 29.87
C MET A 400 -22.09 18.73 28.69
N LYS A 401 -21.56 18.45 27.48
CA LYS A 401 -22.39 18.16 26.29
C LYS A 401 -23.02 16.77 26.32
N GLY A 402 -22.42 15.81 27.04
CA GLY A 402 -22.95 14.46 27.24
C GLY A 402 -24.11 14.34 28.23
N ARG A 403 -24.46 15.41 28.97
CA ARG A 403 -25.61 15.45 29.90
C ARG A 403 -26.78 16.30 29.36
N LYS A 404 -27.27 16.00 28.15
CA LYS A 404 -28.64 16.39 27.80
C LYS A 404 -29.58 15.25 28.18
N LYS A 405 -30.30 15.44 29.29
CA LYS A 405 -31.41 14.57 29.73
C LYS A 405 -32.43 14.43 28.60
N HIS A 406 -32.67 13.20 28.16
CA HIS A 406 -33.92 12.86 27.47
C HIS A 406 -35.07 13.05 28.47
N VAL A 407 -35.84 14.12 28.29
CA VAL A 407 -37.15 14.25 28.96
C VAL A 407 -38.12 13.45 28.11
N VAL A 408 -38.52 12.27 28.61
CA VAL A 408 -39.64 11.51 28.06
C VAL A 408 -40.92 12.27 28.43
N ARG A 409 -41.61 12.81 27.44
CA ARG A 409 -42.94 13.40 27.59
C ARG A 409 -43.95 12.26 27.39
N TYR A 410 -44.68 11.90 28.43
CA TYR A 410 -45.89 11.10 28.31
C TYR A 410 -47.00 12.00 27.80
N ASP A 411 -47.52 11.74 26.59
CA ASP A 411 -48.78 12.33 26.13
C ASP A 411 -49.93 11.48 26.69
N GLU A 412 -50.65 12.03 27.66
CA GLU A 412 -51.96 11.56 28.08
C GLU A 412 -52.97 11.83 26.95
N LYS A 413 -53.47 10.77 26.31
CA LYS A 413 -54.72 10.82 25.57
C LYS A 413 -55.87 11.02 26.56
N LYS A 414 -56.59 12.13 26.44
CA LYS A 414 -57.99 12.21 26.89
C LYS A 414 -58.90 12.21 25.67
N GLU A 415 -59.73 11.18 25.62
CA GLU A 415 -60.98 11.13 24.85
C GLU A 415 -62.01 12.12 25.44
N ASP A 416 -62.79 12.66 24.51
CA ASP A 416 -64.19 13.10 24.58
C ASP A 416 -64.65 14.19 25.58
N ALA A 417 -65.17 15.30 25.02
CA ALA A 417 -66.61 15.62 25.10
C ALA A 417 -66.96 16.92 24.34
N LEU A 418 -68.01 16.78 23.51
CA LEU A 418 -68.86 17.79 22.83
C LEU A 418 -68.33 18.49 21.57
#